data_AF-A0A8J2V6X0-F1
#
_entry.id   AF-A0A8J2V6X0-F1
#
_cell.length_a   1.000
_cell.length_b   1.000
_cell.length_c   1.000
_cell.angle_alpha   90.00
_cell.angle_beta   90.00
_cell.angle_gamma   90.00
#
_symmetry.space_group_name_H-M   'P 1'
#
loop_
_entity.id
_entity.type
_entity.pdbx_description
1 polymer ?
#
loop_
_entity_poly.entity_id
_entity_poly.type
_entity_poly.pdbx_seq_one_letter_code
_entity_poly.pdbx_strand_id
1 'polypeptide(L)' 'MSLGNLALAIICVVAALYVIVLITGMIAIWPFGIIGLIALGLCGFGLFKVVRDKLTDKENRHYEDNINE' A
#
# COMPACT_ATOMS: atom_id res chain seq x y z
N MET A 1 -9.34 21.79 1.84
CA MET A 1 -8.45 20.73 2.35
C MET A 1 -7.32 21.37 3.14
N SER A 2 -6.92 20.79 4.27
CA SER A 2 -5.68 21.22 4.95
C SER A 2 -4.48 20.94 4.05
N LEU A 3 -3.40 21.72 4.21
CA LEU A 3 -2.16 21.54 3.47
C LEU A 3 -1.61 20.10 3.63
N GLY A 4 -1.75 19.53 4.83
CA GLY A 4 -1.37 18.14 5.12
C GLY A 4 -2.14 17.12 4.30
N ASN A 5 -3.47 17.26 4.16
CA ASN A 5 -4.27 16.32 3.39
C ASN A 5 -3.98 16.42 1.89
N LEU A 6 -3.66 17.62 1.39
CA LEU A 6 -3.26 17.82 -0.01
C LEU A 6 -1.90 17.18 -0.28
N ALA A 7 -0.91 17.39 0.59
CA ALA A 7 0.41 16.78 0.48
C ALA A 7 0.32 15.25 0.51
N LEU A 8 -0.48 14.68 1.42
CA LEU A 8 -0.72 13.24 1.48
C LEU A 8 -1.32 12.70 0.18
N ALA A 9 -2.33 13.39 -0.38
CA ALA A 9 -2.95 12.97 -1.63
C ALA A 9 -1.95 12.94 -2.79
N ILE A 10 -1.10 13.97 -2.90
CA ILE A 10 -0.03 14.03 -3.92
C ILE A 10 0.96 12.88 -3.72
N ILE A 11 1.39 12.61 -2.49
CA ILE A 11 2.31 11.51 -2.19
C ILE A 11 1.70 10.16 -2.60
N CYS A 12 0.42 9.92 -2.31
CA CYS A 12 -0.26 8.70 -2.75
C CYS A 12 -0.28 8.55 -4.28
N VAL A 13 -0.54 9.64 -5.02
CA VAL A 13 -0.53 9.62 -6.48
C VAL A 13 0.87 9.33 -7.03
N VAL A 14 1.90 10.01 -6.50
CA VAL A 14 3.29 9.79 -6.91
C VAL A 14 3.73 8.36 -6.60
N ALA A 15 3.37 7.83 -5.44
CA ALA A 15 3.65 6.44 -5.07
C ALA A 15 2.98 5.45 -6.04
N ALA A 16 1.71 5.69 -6.41
CA ALA A 16 1.00 4.85 -7.37
C ALA A 16 1.67 4.87 -8.76
N LEU A 17 2.04 6.06 -9.26
CA LEU A 17 2.78 6.20 -10.52
C LEU A 17 4.13 5.50 -10.46
N TYR A 18 4.85 5.62 -9.35
CA TYR A 18 6.12 4.94 -9.15
C TYR A 18 5.97 3.42 -9.26
N VAL A 19 4.96 2.83 -8.60
CA VAL A 19 4.68 1.39 -8.68
C VAL A 19 4.37 0.96 -10.12
N ILE A 20 3.62 1.77 -10.89
CA ILE A 20 3.34 1.48 -12.31
C ILE A 20 4.63 1.46 -13.14
N VAL A 21 5.51 2.45 -12.96
CA VAL A 21 6.82 2.49 -13.63
C VAL A 21 7.66 1.28 -13.25
N LEU A 22 7.63 0.88 -11.98
CA LEU A 22 8.35 -0.28 -11.46
C LEU A 22 7.88 -1.58 -12.14
N ILE A 23 6.56 -1.80 -12.21
CA ILE A 23 5.95 -2.97 -12.86
C ILE A 23 6.28 -3.00 -14.36
N THR A 24 6.12 -1.87 -15.06
CA THR A 24 6.42 -1.79 -16.50
C THR A 24 7.90 -2.03 -16.79
N GLY A 25 8.80 -1.50 -15.97
CA GLY A 25 10.23 -1.77 -16.05
C GLY A 25 10.57 -3.24 -15.85
N MET A 26 9.94 -3.91 -14.87
CA MET A 26 10.12 -5.35 -14.65
C MET A 26 9.59 -6.20 -15.82
N ILE A 27 8.45 -5.84 -16.40
CA ILE A 27 7.92 -6.52 -17.60
C ILE A 27 8.88 -6.36 -18.79
N ALA A 28 9.49 -5.17 -18.96
CA ALA A 28 10.40 -4.89 -20.07
C ALA A 28 11.70 -5.71 -20.03
N ILE A 29 12.19 -6.10 -18.85
CA ILE A 29 13.43 -6.87 -18.67
C ILE A 29 13.19 -8.40 -18.60
N TRP A 30 12.17 -8.89 -19.29
CA TRP A 30 11.82 -10.31 -19.33
C TRP A 30 13.01 -11.20 -19.77
N PRO A 31 13.23 -12.38 -19.14
CA PRO A 31 12.46 -12.98 -18.03
C PRO A 31 12.97 -12.59 -16.64
N PHE A 32 14.05 -11.82 -16.52
CA PHE A 32 14.67 -11.52 -15.23
C PHE A 32 13.76 -10.72 -14.30
N GLY A 33 12.87 -9.90 -14.86
CA GLY A 33 11.89 -9.12 -14.09
C GLY A 33 10.84 -9.94 -13.35
N ILE A 34 10.69 -11.24 -13.64
CA ILE A 34 9.76 -12.13 -12.92
C ILE A 34 10.09 -12.18 -11.43
N ILE A 35 11.37 -12.25 -11.06
CA ILE A 35 11.80 -12.27 -9.65
C ILE A 35 11.31 -11.00 -8.94
N GLY A 36 11.46 -9.86 -9.62
CA GLY A 36 10.99 -8.58 -9.14
C GLY A 36 9.47 -8.53 -8.95
N LEU A 37 8.71 -9.02 -9.92
CA LEU A 37 7.25 -9.08 -9.85
C LEU A 37 6.75 -9.98 -8.73
N ILE A 38 7.42 -11.12 -8.49
CA ILE A 38 7.10 -12.01 -7.36
C ILE A 38 7.36 -11.30 -6.04
N ALA A 39 8.52 -10.67 -5.87
CA ALA A 39 8.85 -9.94 -4.65
C ALA A 39 7.86 -8.79 -4.39
N LEU A 40 7.54 -8.00 -5.43
CA LEU A 40 6.57 -6.92 -5.34
C LEU A 40 5.16 -7.44 -5.00
N GLY A 41 4.76 -8.56 -5.60
CA GLY A 41 3.48 -9.23 -5.32
C GLY A 41 3.37 -9.70 -3.86
N LEU A 42 4.43 -10.28 -3.31
CA LEU A 42 4.49 -10.70 -1.91
C LEU A 42 4.40 -9.50 -0.96
N CYS A 43 5.14 -8.43 -1.23
CA CYS A 43 5.06 -7.20 -0.44
C CYS A 43 3.65 -6.58 -0.50
N GLY A 44 3.08 -6.47 -1.70
CA GLY A 44 1.72 -5.94 -1.91
C GLY A 44 0.66 -6.79 -1.19
N PHE A 45 0.78 -8.11 -1.26
CA PHE A 45 -0.10 -9.02 -0.53
C PHE A 45 0.01 -8.86 0.99
N GLY A 46 1.24 -8.73 1.52
CA GLY A 46 1.47 -8.46 2.95
C GLY A 46 0.80 -7.17 3.42
N LEU A 47 1.01 -6.07 2.70
CA LEU A 47 0.34 -4.79 2.99
C LEU A 47 -1.19 -4.91 2.90
N PHE A 48 -1.70 -5.53 1.84
CA PHE A 48 -3.14 -5.76 1.68
C PHE A 48 -3.71 -6.54 2.87
N LYS A 49 -3.03 -7.60 3.31
CA LYS A 49 -3.45 -8.40 4.47
C LYS A 49 -3.49 -7.56 5.74
N VAL A 50 -2.44 -6.79 6.03
CA VAL A 50 -2.40 -5.94 7.23
C VAL A 50 -3.51 -4.90 7.21
N VAL A 51 -3.71 -4.21 6.08
CA VAL A 51 -4.77 -3.19 5.95
C VAL A 51 -6.15 -3.84 6.08
N ARG A 52 -6.37 -4.99 5.44
CA ARG A 52 -7.63 -5.73 5.54
C ARG A 52 -7.92 -6.18 6.97
N ASP A 53 -6.91 -6.72 7.66
CA ASP A 53 -7.05 -7.16 9.04
C ASP A 53 -7.41 -5.96 9.93
N LYS A 54 -6.70 -4.83 9.84
CA LYS A 54 -7.06 -3.56 10.52
C LYS A 54 -8.47 -3.07 10.20
N LEU A 55 -8.88 -3.11 8.93
CA LEU A 55 -10.22 -2.68 8.50
C LEU A 55 -11.34 -3.64 8.91
N THR A 56 -11.04 -4.89 9.25
CA THR A 56 -12.06 -5.88 9.65
C THR A 56 -12.10 -6.12 11.15
N ASP A 57 -11.05 -5.75 11.88
CA ASP A 57 -10.94 -5.87 13.32
C ASP A 57 -11.94 -4.98 14.07
N LYS A 58 -13.05 -5.59 14.50
CA LYS A 58 -14.13 -4.90 15.23
C LYS A 58 -13.75 -4.64 16.69
N GLU A 59 -12.93 -5.51 17.28
CA GLU A 59 -12.52 -5.42 18.67
C GLU A 59 -11.55 -4.25 18.86
N ASN A 60 -10.54 -4.15 18.01
CA ASN A 60 -9.60 -3.05 18.03
C ASN A 60 -10.28 -1.69 17.80
N ARG A 61 -11.25 -1.62 16.87
CA ARG A 61 -12.08 -0.41 16.70
C ARG A 61 -12.89 -0.06 17.93
N HIS A 62 -13.46 -1.06 18.62
CA HIS A 62 -14.21 -0.81 19.85
C HIS A 62 -13.31 -0.16 20.92
N TYR A 63 -12.07 -0.62 21.07
CA TYR A 63 -11.12 -0.03 21.99
C TYR A 63 -10.66 1.37 21.55
N GLU A 64 -10.31 1.58 20.28
CA GLU A 64 -9.93 2.90 19.74
C GLU A 64 -11.05 3.94 19.89
N ASP A 65 -12.32 3.55 19.73
CA ASP A 65 -13.46 4.50 19.76
C ASP A 65 -14.02 4.74 21.17
N ASN A 66 -13.88 3.78 22.10
CA ASN A 66 -14.54 3.84 23.42
C ASN A 66 -13.58 3.95 24.61
N ILE A 67 -12.29 3.72 24.40
CA ILE A 67 -11.27 3.88 25.44
C ILE A 67 -10.30 4.97 24.97
N ASN A 68 -10.52 6.18 25.47
CA ASN A 68 -9.53 7.25 25.38
C ASN A 68 -8.48 6.99 26.45
N GLU A 69 -7.25 6.70 26.05
CA GLU A 69 -6.08 6.85 26.93
C GLU A 69 -5.73 8.34 27.11
#